data_AF-A0A5K1CBW1-F1
#
_entry.id   AF-A0A5K1CBW1-F1
#
_cell.length_a   1.000
_cell.length_b   1.000
_cell.length_c   1.000
_cell.angle_alpha   90.00
_cell.angle_beta   90.00
_cell.angle_gamma   90.00
#
_symmetry.space_group_name_H-M   'P 1'
#
loop_
_entity.id
_entity.type
_entity.pdbx_description
1 polymer ?
#
loop_
_entity_poly.entity_id
_entity_poly.type
_entity_poly.pdbx_seq_one_letter_code
_entity_poly.pdbx_strand_id
1 'polypeptide(L)'
;VGCVVLYNGQGKFHSSTTNTLKYVVGQADLTVSNLRNFSTYLAAAKSIGVDQIFLPADDQAKIDIIQMKLNATANELGNQTAKNSDDIQGLLDSV
;
A
#
# COMPACT_ATOMS: atom_id res chain seq x y z
N VAL A 1 33.24 11.14 26.74
CA VAL A 1 32.96 9.90 25.97
C VAL A 1 31.46 9.61 25.84
N GLY A 2 30.66 9.68 26.92
CA GLY A 2 29.22 9.39 26.88
C GLY A 2 28.41 10.15 25.82
N CYS A 3 28.55 11.47 25.71
CA CYS A 3 27.81 12.28 24.73
C CYS A 3 28.15 11.92 23.27
N VAL A 4 29.40 11.54 23.00
CA VAL A 4 29.85 11.11 21.66
C VAL A 4 29.18 9.79 21.28
N VAL A 5 29.06 8.85 22.23
CA VAL A 5 28.35 7.58 22.00
C VAL A 5 26.86 7.83 21.75
N LEU A 6 26.24 8.73 22.53
CA LEU A 6 24.82 9.09 22.37
C LEU A 6 24.55 9.75 21.01
N TYR A 7 25.37 10.71 20.57
CA TYR A 7 25.21 11.38 19.28
C TYR A 7 25.33 10.40 18.10
N ASN A 8 26.32 9.50 18.15
CA ASN A 8 26.45 8.45 17.14
C ASN A 8 25.27 7.47 17.16
N GLY A 9 24.75 7.15 18.34
CA GLY A 9 23.56 6.32 18.51
C GLY A 9 22.32 6.96 17.89
N GLN A 10 22.07 8.25 18.18
CA GLN A 10 20.96 9.01 17.61
C GLN A 10 21.02 9.07 16.08
N GLY A 11 22.18 9.41 15.51
CA GLY A 11 22.35 9.46 14.05
C GLY A 11 22.10 8.11 13.37
N LYS A 12 22.61 7.01 13.95
CA LYS A 12 22.35 5.65 13.43
C LYS A 12 20.90 5.24 13.56
N PHE A 13 20.26 5.55 14.70
CA PHE A 13 18.85 5.25 14.92
C PHE A 13 17.97 6.00 13.93
N HIS A 14 18.20 7.30 13.75
CA HIS A 14 17.50 8.13 12.79
C HIS A 14 17.64 7.55 11.36
N SER A 15 18.88 7.36 10.89
CA SER A 15 19.11 6.85 9.53
C SER A 15 18.51 5.45 9.30
N SER A 16 18.63 4.54 10.26
CA SER A 16 18.11 3.17 10.13
C SER A 16 16.59 3.15 10.13
N THR A 17 15.97 3.99 10.97
CA THR A 17 14.51 4.07 11.05
C THR A 17 13.93 4.74 9.80
N THR A 18 14.51 5.83 9.31
CA THR A 18 14.13 6.44 8.03
C THR A 18 14.24 5.47 6.86
N ASN A 19 15.31 4.65 6.80
CA ASN A 19 15.45 3.65 5.74
C ASN A 19 14.40 2.53 5.86
N THR A 20 14.10 2.10 7.08
CA THR A 20 13.03 1.11 7.35
C THR A 20 11.67 1.67 6.93
N LEU A 21 11.39 2.94 7.24
CA LEU A 21 10.16 3.61 6.87
C LEU A 21 9.99 3.67 5.35
N LYS A 22 11.03 4.09 4.62
CA LYS A 22 11.03 4.09 3.14
C LYS A 22 10.75 2.71 2.56
N TYR A 23 11.31 1.66 3.14
CA TYR A 23 11.02 0.28 2.71
C TYR A 23 9.53 -0.06 2.90
N VAL A 24 8.95 0.23 4.07
CA VAL A 24 7.54 -0.06 4.36
C VAL A 24 6.61 0.71 3.41
N VAL A 25 6.88 1.99 3.17
CA VAL A 25 6.13 2.81 2.20
C VAL A 25 6.21 2.20 0.80
N GLY A 26 7.41 1.84 0.34
CA GLY A 26 7.58 1.18 -0.95
C GLY A 26 6.82 -0.14 -1.08
N GLN A 27 6.78 -0.96 -0.02
CA GLN A 27 5.99 -2.19 -0.01
C GLN A 27 4.47 -1.92 -0.05
N ALA A 28 4.02 -0.86 0.61
CA ALA A 28 2.62 -0.44 0.54
C ALA A 28 2.26 0.03 -0.88
N ASP A 29 3.09 0.85 -1.52
CA ASP A 29 2.88 1.30 -2.91
C ASP A 29 2.82 0.12 -3.89
N LEU A 30 3.72 -0.84 -3.75
CA LEU A 30 3.68 -2.09 -4.53
C LEU A 30 2.38 -2.86 -4.31
N THR A 31 1.92 -2.94 -3.06
CA THR A 31 0.66 -3.61 -2.72
C THR A 31 -0.54 -2.88 -3.33
N VAL A 32 -0.60 -1.56 -3.24
CA VAL A 32 -1.63 -0.72 -3.87
C VAL A 32 -1.66 -0.94 -5.39
N SER A 33 -0.49 -0.97 -6.03
CA SER A 33 -0.39 -1.25 -7.47
C SER A 33 -0.90 -2.65 -7.81
N ASN A 34 -0.57 -3.66 -7.01
CA ASN A 34 -1.05 -5.02 -7.21
C ASN A 34 -2.58 -5.13 -7.06
N LEU A 35 -3.16 -4.44 -6.08
CA LEU A 35 -4.61 -4.40 -5.90
C LEU A 35 -5.32 -3.73 -7.09
N ARG A 36 -4.74 -2.65 -7.64
CA ARG A 36 -5.26 -1.99 -8.85
C ARG A 36 -5.18 -2.89 -10.07
N ASN A 37 -4.04 -3.55 -10.29
CA ASN A 37 -3.89 -4.51 -11.39
C ASN A 37 -4.87 -5.67 -11.28
N PHE A 38 -5.04 -6.22 -10.08
CA PHE A 38 -6.02 -7.29 -9.84
C PHE A 38 -7.46 -6.83 -10.10
N SER A 39 -7.81 -5.60 -9.72
CA SER A 39 -9.10 -4.98 -10.05
C SER A 39 -9.31 -4.87 -11.57
N THR A 40 -8.28 -4.48 -12.33
CA THR A 40 -8.31 -4.46 -13.80
C THR A 40 -8.49 -5.85 -14.40
N TYR A 41 -7.80 -6.87 -13.87
CA TYR A 41 -7.99 -8.25 -14.33
C TYR A 41 -9.39 -8.79 -14.04
N LEU A 42 -9.98 -8.44 -12.91
CA LEU A 42 -11.37 -8.75 -12.61
C LEU A 42 -12.34 -8.08 -13.59
N ALA A 43 -12.07 -6.84 -14.00
CA ALA A 43 -12.87 -6.15 -15.03
C ALA A 43 -12.82 -6.91 -16.36
N ALA A 44 -11.61 -7.30 -16.77
CA ALA A 44 -11.42 -8.09 -17.99
C ALA A 44 -12.13 -9.45 -17.89
N ALA A 45 -11.96 -10.18 -16.79
CA ALA A 45 -12.61 -11.46 -16.55
C ALA A 45 -14.14 -11.36 -16.57
N LYS A 46 -14.71 -10.27 -16.07
CA LYS A 46 -16.15 -9.99 -16.14
C LYS A 46 -16.66 -9.88 -17.59
N SER A 47 -15.83 -9.36 -18.50
CA SER A 47 -16.17 -9.12 -19.91
C SER A 47 -15.72 -10.24 -20.86
N ILE A 48 -14.88 -11.18 -20.44
CA ILE A 48 -14.47 -12.32 -21.26
C ILE A 48 -15.66 -13.28 -21.39
N GLY A 49 -16.09 -13.52 -22.63
CA GLY A 49 -17.03 -14.58 -22.99
C GLY A 49 -16.31 -15.63 -23.83
N VAL A 50 -16.27 -16.88 -23.36
CA VAL A 50 -15.92 -18.03 -24.22
C VAL A 50 -17.21 -18.45 -24.92
N ASP A 51 -17.21 -18.50 -26.25
CA ASP A 51 -18.37 -18.91 -27.06
C ASP A 51 -19.66 -18.10 -26.79
N GLN A 52 -19.54 -16.79 -26.50
CA GLN A 52 -20.65 -15.89 -26.17
C GLN A 52 -21.38 -16.20 -24.83
N ILE A 53 -20.83 -17.09 -24.01
CA ILE A 53 -21.32 -17.36 -22.67
C ILE A 53 -20.63 -16.38 -21.70
N PHE A 54 -21.41 -15.45 -21.17
CA PHE A 54 -20.97 -14.55 -20.12
C PHE A 54 -21.10 -15.19 -18.74
N LEU A 55 -20.37 -14.66 -17.76
CA LEU A 55 -20.60 -15.00 -16.36
C LEU A 55 -22.06 -14.75 -15.97
N PRO A 56 -22.68 -15.61 -15.13
CA PRO A 56 -24.00 -15.36 -14.57
C PRO A 56 -24.08 -13.98 -13.90
N ALA A 57 -25.26 -13.34 -13.93
CA ALA A 57 -25.46 -12.00 -13.38
C ALA A 57 -25.04 -11.88 -11.90
N ASP A 58 -25.29 -12.92 -11.10
CA ASP A 58 -24.90 -12.95 -9.69
C ASP A 58 -23.39 -12.90 -9.49
N ASP A 59 -22.63 -13.58 -10.35
CA ASP A 59 -21.17 -13.57 -10.28
C ASP A 59 -20.58 -12.26 -10.80
N GLN A 60 -21.22 -11.64 -11.81
CA GLN A 60 -20.86 -10.28 -12.24
C GLN A 60 -21.07 -9.25 -11.12
N ALA A 61 -22.17 -9.34 -10.37
CA ALA A 61 -22.45 -8.46 -9.24
C ALA A 61 -21.45 -8.66 -8.09
N LYS A 62 -21.04 -9.91 -7.81
CA LYS A 62 -19.99 -10.19 -6.83
C LYS A 62 -18.65 -9.57 -7.26
N ILE A 63 -18.31 -9.64 -8.55
CA ILE A 63 -17.10 -8.99 -9.08
C ILE A 63 -17.14 -7.48 -8.85
N ASP A 64 -18.28 -6.81 -9.12
CA ASP A 64 -18.41 -5.37 -8.88
C ASP A 64 -18.17 -5.01 -7.40
N ILE A 65 -18.73 -5.79 -6.49
CA ILE A 65 -18.52 -5.60 -5.04
C ILE A 65 -17.05 -5.77 -4.68
N ILE A 66 -16.38 -6.80 -5.22
CA ILE A 66 -14.95 -7.04 -4.98
C ILE A 66 -14.10 -5.88 -5.52
N GLN A 67 -14.39 -5.39 -6.73
CA GLN A 67 -13.66 -4.26 -7.31
C GLN A 67 -13.82 -2.97 -6.50
N MET A 68 -15.03 -2.69 -6.02
CA MET A 68 -15.30 -1.56 -5.13
C MET A 68 -14.46 -1.66 -3.85
N LYS A 69 -14.43 -2.84 -3.23
CA LYS A 69 -13.63 -3.09 -2.02
C LYS A 69 -12.13 -2.98 -2.28
N LEU A 70 -11.63 -3.55 -3.37
CA LEU A 70 -10.21 -3.46 -3.75
C LEU A 70 -9.76 -2.01 -3.92
N ASN A 71 -10.57 -1.20 -4.61
CA ASN A 71 -10.27 0.22 -4.78
C ASN A 71 -10.28 0.97 -3.44
N ALA A 72 -11.25 0.70 -2.58
CA ALA A 72 -11.31 1.30 -1.24
C ALA A 72 -10.09 0.90 -0.39
N THR A 73 -9.74 -0.40 -0.35
CA THR A 73 -8.58 -0.91 0.39
C THR A 73 -7.27 -0.35 -0.14
N ALA A 74 -7.11 -0.25 -1.47
CA ALA A 74 -5.91 0.31 -2.09
C ALA A 74 -5.73 1.80 -1.73
N ASN A 75 -6.82 2.57 -1.75
CA ASN A 75 -6.79 3.98 -1.37
C ASN A 75 -6.52 4.15 0.14
N GLU A 76 -7.17 3.35 0.99
CA GLU A 76 -6.97 3.38 2.44
C GLU A 76 -5.53 3.04 2.81
N LEU A 77 -4.99 1.96 2.25
CA LEU A 77 -3.60 1.53 2.50
C LEU A 77 -2.61 2.62 2.07
N GLY A 78 -2.78 3.20 0.88
CA GLY A 78 -1.92 4.27 0.39
C GLY A 78 -1.99 5.51 1.28
N ASN A 79 -3.20 5.98 1.61
CA ASN A 79 -3.41 7.17 2.42
C ASN A 79 -2.86 7.00 3.85
N GLN A 80 -3.18 5.89 4.50
CA GLN A 80 -2.74 5.64 5.87
C GLN A 80 -1.23 5.43 5.94
N THR A 81 -0.62 4.79 4.92
CA THR A 81 0.84 4.60 4.88
C THR A 81 1.57 5.91 4.65
N ALA A 82 1.08 6.76 3.74
CA ALA A 82 1.64 8.10 3.53
C ALA A 82 1.57 8.95 4.80
N LYS A 83 0.39 9.01 5.43
CA LYS A 83 0.19 9.74 6.68
C LYS A 83 1.11 9.23 7.80
N ASN A 84 1.15 7.91 8.01
CA ASN A 84 2.01 7.32 9.03
C ASN A 84 3.49 7.61 8.75
N SER A 85 3.90 7.61 7.48
CA SER A 85 5.26 7.96 7.09
C SER A 85 5.61 9.39 7.44
N ASP A 86 4.72 10.33 7.11
CA ASP A 86 4.93 11.74 7.40
C ASP A 86 5.00 11.99 8.92
N ASP A 87 4.09 11.38 9.70
CA ASP A 87 4.06 11.50 11.15
C ASP A 87 5.34 10.92 11.80
N ILE A 88 5.77 9.72 11.39
CA ILE A 88 6.98 9.07 11.93
C ILE A 88 8.24 9.84 11.53
N GLN A 89 8.36 10.26 10.26
CA GLN A 89 9.53 11.02 9.82
C GLN A 89 9.60 12.39 10.52
N GLY A 90 8.47 13.07 10.69
CA GLY A 90 8.41 14.31 11.46
C GLY A 90 8.88 14.14 12.90
N LEU A 91 8.51 13.04 13.56
CA LEU A 91 9.03 12.70 14.88
C LEU A 91 10.54 12.43 14.85
N LEU A 92 11.04 11.66 13.88
CA LEU A 92 12.47 11.35 13.76
C LEU A 92 13.34 12.58 13.48
N ASP A 93 12.82 13.56 12.75
CA ASP A 93 13.49 14.82 12.44
C ASP A 93 13.52 15.79 13.63
N SER A 94 12.65 15.58 14.63
CA SER A 94 12.52 16.46 15.80
C SER A 94 13.46 16.15 16.97
N VAL A 95 14.17 15.01 16.93
CA VAL A 95 15.07 14.51 17.99
C VAL A 95 16.55 14.63 17.68
#